data_AF-A0A239DSY9-F1
#
_entry.id   AF-A0A239DSY9-F1
#
_cell.length_a   1.000
_cell.length_b   1.000
_cell.length_c   1.000
_cell.angle_alpha   90.00
_cell.angle_beta   90.00
_cell.angle_gamma   90.00
#
_symmetry.space_group_name_H-M   'P 1'
#
loop_
_entity.id
_entity.type
_entity.pdbx_description
1 polymer ?
#
loop_
_entity_poly.entity_id
_entity_poly.type
_entity_poly.pdbx_seq_one_letter_code
_entity_poly.pdbx_strand_id
1 'polypeptide(L)'
;MPAANPAHSVWYKNLWPWIIIGILATSVTLSLTMVSIAVNNPDNLVNDNYYEAGKGINRSLDRELLGQTLKLKASVHLDEVTGEVELRLSGDSQPQTLELNLISPTQPEKDRKIALTLSGEGRYVGQLPDRVEGRRFVELLGTQDGQTWRLFEEEEVKHDATLLLGDEELKGAEHLDK
;
A
#
# COMPACT_ATOMS: atom_id res chain seq x y z
N MET A 1 -45.21 -47.51 -65.48
CA MET A 1 -45.30 -46.15 -64.89
C MET A 1 -44.02 -45.90 -64.12
N PRO A 2 -43.16 -44.92 -64.49
CA PRO A 2 -42.01 -44.61 -63.66
C PRO A 2 -42.46 -43.74 -62.47
N ALA A 3 -42.10 -44.18 -61.26
CA ALA A 3 -42.33 -43.42 -60.04
C ALA A 3 -41.43 -42.18 -60.02
N ALA A 4 -42.02 -41.01 -59.83
CA ALA A 4 -41.27 -39.76 -59.65
C ALA A 4 -40.57 -39.80 -58.29
N ASN A 5 -39.23 -39.83 -58.31
CA ASN A 5 -38.41 -39.73 -57.12
C ASN A 5 -38.50 -38.28 -56.58
N PRO A 6 -38.92 -38.03 -55.33
CA PRO A 6 -38.94 -36.67 -54.80
C PRO A 6 -37.50 -36.15 -54.74
N ALA A 7 -37.25 -35.03 -55.41
CA ALA A 7 -35.96 -34.37 -55.37
C ALA A 7 -35.67 -33.94 -53.91
N HIS A 8 -34.82 -34.70 -53.22
CA HIS A 8 -34.32 -34.33 -51.90
C HIS A 8 -33.53 -33.04 -52.03
N SER A 9 -34.13 -31.92 -51.62
CA SER A 9 -33.43 -30.63 -51.55
C SER A 9 -32.28 -30.75 -50.54
N VAL A 10 -31.07 -30.45 -51.00
CA VAL A 10 -29.86 -30.53 -50.17
C VAL A 10 -29.85 -29.41 -49.14
N TRP A 11 -29.66 -29.76 -47.86
CA TRP A 11 -29.91 -28.89 -46.71
C TRP A 11 -29.15 -27.55 -46.77
N TYR A 12 -27.89 -27.55 -47.23
CA TYR A 12 -27.02 -26.37 -47.30
C TYR A 12 -27.47 -25.32 -48.32
N LYS A 13 -28.42 -25.63 -49.21
CA LYS A 13 -29.01 -24.65 -50.14
C LYS A 13 -30.16 -23.85 -49.52
N ASN A 14 -30.62 -24.22 -48.34
CA ASN A 14 -31.68 -23.52 -47.62
C ASN A 14 -31.05 -22.47 -46.69
N LEU A 15 -31.66 -21.27 -46.62
CA LEU A 15 -31.15 -20.16 -45.81
C LEU A 15 -31.26 -20.42 -44.31
N TRP A 16 -32.34 -21.09 -43.87
CA TRP A 16 -32.66 -21.28 -42.46
C TRP A 16 -31.59 -22.03 -41.65
N PRO A 17 -31.01 -23.15 -42.12
CA PRO A 17 -29.87 -23.79 -41.45
C PRO A 17 -28.69 -22.86 -41.20
N TRP A 18 -28.37 -21.97 -42.15
CA TRP A 18 -27.26 -21.02 -42.01
C TRP A 18 -27.55 -19.92 -40.99
N ILE A 19 -28.80 -19.46 -40.87
CA ILE A 19 -29.21 -18.51 -39.81
C ILE A 19 -29.00 -19.14 -38.43
N ILE A 20 -29.45 -20.39 -38.25
CA ILE A 20 -29.31 -21.11 -36.97
C ILE A 20 -27.83 -21.30 -36.63
N ILE A 21 -27.01 -21.76 -37.59
CA ILE A 21 -25.57 -21.90 -37.41
C ILE A 21 -24.92 -20.54 -37.09
N GLY A 22 -25.33 -19.47 -37.77
CA GLY A 22 -24.84 -18.12 -37.54
C GLY A 22 -25.10 -17.62 -36.13
N ILE A 23 -26.31 -17.83 -35.61
CA ILE A 23 -26.67 -17.46 -34.22
C ILE A 23 -25.82 -18.25 -33.22
N LEU A 24 -25.69 -19.57 -33.42
CA LEU A 24 -24.90 -20.43 -32.52
C LEU A 24 -23.41 -20.05 -32.54
N ALA A 25 -22.84 -19.84 -33.74
CA ALA A 25 -21.45 -19.42 -33.89
C ALA A 25 -21.20 -18.05 -33.23
N THR A 26 -22.10 -17.09 -33.46
CA THR A 26 -22.02 -15.75 -32.85
C THR A 26 -22.02 -15.83 -31.33
N SER A 27 -22.92 -16.62 -30.74
CA SER A 27 -22.99 -16.84 -29.28
C SER A 27 -21.68 -17.39 -28.71
N VAL A 28 -21.08 -18.38 -29.38
CA VAL A 28 -19.79 -18.96 -28.98
C VAL A 28 -18.66 -17.92 -29.07
N THR A 29 -18.58 -17.17 -30.18
CA THR A 29 -17.56 -16.13 -30.37
C THR A 29 -17.69 -15.00 -29.35
N LEU A 30 -18.90 -14.52 -29.06
CA LEU A 30 -19.14 -13.50 -28.04
C LEU A 30 -18.74 -13.99 -26.65
N SER A 31 -19.10 -15.24 -26.30
CA SER A 31 -18.75 -15.83 -25.01
C SER A 31 -17.23 -15.95 -24.84
N LEU A 32 -16.52 -16.44 -25.86
CA LEU A 32 -15.05 -16.51 -25.87
C LEU A 32 -14.41 -15.12 -25.78
N THR A 33 -14.98 -14.12 -26.45
CA THR A 33 -14.49 -12.74 -26.38
C THR A 33 -14.67 -12.18 -24.98
N MET A 34 -15.82 -12.43 -24.34
CA MET A 34 -16.08 -11.98 -22.98
C MET A 34 -15.15 -12.67 -21.96
N VAL A 35 -14.90 -13.97 -22.12
CA VAL A 35 -13.90 -14.69 -21.33
C VAL A 35 -12.49 -14.12 -21.56
N SER A 36 -12.13 -13.84 -22.81
CA SER A 36 -10.82 -13.24 -23.13
C SER A 36 -10.67 -11.85 -22.52
N ILE A 37 -11.70 -11.02 -22.58
CA ILE A 37 -11.72 -9.70 -21.92
C ILE A 37 -11.57 -9.87 -20.41
N ALA A 38 -12.31 -10.78 -19.77
CA ALA A 38 -12.24 -11.00 -18.33
C ALA A 38 -10.88 -11.51 -17.85
N VAL A 39 -10.22 -12.37 -18.64
CA VAL A 39 -8.87 -12.89 -18.30
C VAL A 39 -7.79 -11.84 -18.53
N ASN A 40 -7.91 -11.04 -19.60
CA ASN A 40 -6.90 -10.02 -19.94
C ASN A 40 -7.10 -8.69 -19.18
N ASN A 41 -8.29 -8.47 -18.61
CA ASN A 41 -8.61 -7.31 -17.78
C ASN A 41 -9.10 -7.84 -16.43
N PRO A 42 -8.20 -8.44 -15.61
CA PRO A 42 -8.58 -8.77 -14.25
C PRO A 42 -9.04 -7.49 -13.57
N ASP A 43 -10.30 -7.48 -13.10
CA ASP A 43 -10.71 -6.52 -12.09
C ASP A 43 -9.68 -6.61 -10.96
N ASN A 44 -9.22 -5.48 -10.45
CA ASN A 44 -8.35 -5.45 -9.28
C ASN A 44 -9.18 -5.97 -8.10
N LEU A 45 -9.28 -7.30 -7.95
CA LEU A 45 -10.19 -7.96 -7.03
C LEU A 45 -9.72 -7.62 -5.62
N VAL A 46 -10.49 -6.77 -4.95
CA VAL A 46 -10.30 -6.28 -3.56
C VAL A 46 -10.50 -7.41 -2.51
N ASN A 47 -10.19 -8.66 -2.83
CA ASN A 47 -10.45 -9.81 -1.95
C ASN A 47 -9.17 -10.47 -1.43
N ASP A 48 -8.19 -10.76 -2.29
CA ASP A 48 -6.90 -11.30 -1.85
C ASP A 48 -6.11 -10.26 -1.03
N ASN A 49 -6.28 -8.99 -1.37
CA ASN A 49 -5.69 -7.90 -0.63
C ASN A 49 -6.38 -7.65 0.72
N TYR A 50 -7.61 -8.11 1.00
CA TYR A 50 -8.25 -7.78 2.29
C TYR A 50 -7.66 -8.59 3.46
N TYR A 51 -7.38 -9.89 3.26
CA TYR A 51 -6.76 -10.70 4.30
C TYR A 51 -5.28 -10.34 4.49
N GLU A 52 -4.55 -10.08 3.41
CA GLU A 52 -3.17 -9.61 3.48
C GLU A 52 -3.07 -8.16 3.98
N ALA A 53 -4.02 -7.28 3.65
CA ALA A 53 -4.10 -5.93 4.23
C ALA A 53 -4.43 -6.00 5.72
N GLY A 54 -5.33 -6.88 6.15
CA GLY A 54 -5.61 -7.09 7.57
C GLY A 54 -4.37 -7.55 8.36
N LYS A 55 -3.57 -8.47 7.80
CA LYS A 55 -2.28 -8.87 8.39
C LYS A 55 -1.26 -7.73 8.40
N GLY A 56 -1.21 -6.93 7.33
CA GLY A 56 -0.36 -5.75 7.24
C GLY A 56 -0.71 -4.71 8.29
N ILE A 57 -1.99 -4.42 8.45
CA ILE A 57 -2.55 -3.53 9.47
C ILE A 57 -2.22 -4.05 10.87
N ASN A 58 -2.48 -5.32 11.18
CA ASN A 58 -2.18 -5.88 12.50
C ASN A 58 -0.68 -5.84 12.81
N ARG A 59 0.17 -6.21 11.83
CA ARG A 59 1.63 -6.12 12.00
C ARG A 59 2.08 -4.69 12.25
N SER A 60 1.42 -3.71 11.63
CA SER A 60 1.73 -2.30 11.83
C SER A 60 1.28 -1.80 13.21
N LEU A 61 0.10 -2.25 13.67
CA LEU A 61 -0.43 -1.97 15.00
C LEU A 61 0.43 -2.61 16.11
N ASP A 62 0.88 -3.86 15.92
CA ASP A 62 1.78 -4.55 16.86
C ASP A 62 3.10 -3.77 17.05
N ARG A 63 3.64 -3.19 15.97
CA ARG A 63 4.85 -2.36 16.01
C ARG A 63 4.63 -1.04 16.74
N GLU A 64 3.45 -0.44 16.57
CA GLU A 64 3.05 0.78 17.26
C GLU A 64 2.80 0.56 18.75
N LEU A 65 2.12 -0.53 19.11
CA LEU A 65 1.93 -0.95 20.49
C LEU A 65 3.26 -1.24 21.19
N LEU A 66 4.22 -1.84 20.47
CA LEU A 66 5.58 -2.01 20.99
C LEU A 66 6.25 -0.65 21.24
N GLY A 67 6.08 0.32 20.34
CA GLY A 67 6.57 1.69 20.54
C GLY A 67 5.99 2.35 21.79
N GLN A 68 4.69 2.20 22.02
CA GLN A 68 4.04 2.68 23.26
C GLN A 68 4.52 1.94 24.52
N THR A 69 4.67 0.62 24.45
CA THR A 69 5.15 -0.21 25.57
C THR A 69 6.56 0.22 25.99
N LEU A 70 7.40 0.56 25.01
CA LEU A 70 8.75 1.11 25.19
C LEU A 70 8.75 2.60 25.54
N LYS A 71 7.57 3.22 25.69
CA LYS A 71 7.37 4.65 26.03
C LYS A 71 8.14 5.59 25.10
N LEU A 72 8.20 5.23 23.82
CA LEU A 72 9.01 5.96 22.86
C LEU A 72 8.36 7.28 22.51
N LYS A 73 9.17 8.33 22.55
CA LYS A 73 8.84 9.63 21.97
C LYS A 73 10.01 10.15 21.19
N ALA A 74 9.74 10.77 20.04
CA ALA A 74 10.77 11.37 19.22
C ALA A 74 10.44 12.84 18.92
N SER A 75 11.48 13.66 18.87
CA SER A 75 11.42 15.00 18.30
C SER A 75 12.32 15.06 17.07
N VAL A 76 11.77 15.42 15.93
CA VAL A 76 12.47 15.46 14.64
C VAL A 76 12.59 16.91 14.19
N HIS A 77 13.80 17.32 13.85
CA HIS A 77 14.10 18.63 13.30
C HIS A 77 14.75 18.47 11.93
N LEU A 78 14.23 19.19 10.93
CA LEU A 78 14.66 19.13 9.54
C LEU A 78 15.27 20.48 9.16
N ASP A 79 16.59 20.53 8.99
CA ASP A 79 17.29 21.72 8.51
C ASP A 79 17.20 21.81 6.99
N GLU A 80 16.49 22.80 6.46
CA GLU A 80 16.34 23.01 5.02
C GLU A 80 17.59 23.57 4.32
N VAL A 81 18.49 24.21 5.06
CA VAL A 81 19.69 24.85 4.51
C VAL A 81 20.78 23.81 4.32
N THR A 82 20.98 22.95 5.33
CA THR A 82 22.03 21.92 5.32
C THR A 82 21.52 20.56 4.86
N GLY A 83 20.21 20.33 4.90
CA GLY A 83 19.61 19.01 4.69
C GLY A 83 19.80 18.07 5.88
N GLU A 84 20.37 18.53 6.99
CA GLU A 84 20.57 17.70 8.18
C GLU A 84 19.22 17.39 8.84
N VAL A 85 19.01 16.12 9.15
CA VAL A 85 17.90 15.68 9.99
C VAL A 85 18.47 15.35 11.36
N GLU A 86 18.06 16.11 12.38
CA GLU A 86 18.33 15.78 13.78
C GLU A 86 17.09 15.14 14.40
N LEU A 87 17.25 14.00 15.05
CA LEU A 87 16.20 13.35 15.81
C LEU A 87 16.69 13.10 17.24
N ARG A 88 15.83 13.37 18.23
CA ARG A 88 16.06 12.94 19.61
C ARG A 88 15.02 11.91 19.99
N LEU A 89 15.49 10.72 20.37
CA LEU A 89 14.65 9.63 20.83
C LEU A 89 14.74 9.53 22.35
N SER A 90 13.59 9.37 22.99
CA SER A 90 13.45 9.09 24.41
C SER A 90 12.61 7.82 24.62
N GLY A 91 12.82 7.15 25.76
CA GLY A 91 12.16 5.89 26.11
C GLY A 91 13.15 4.72 26.22
N ASP A 92 12.62 3.50 26.21
CA ASP A 92 13.35 2.29 26.57
C ASP A 92 14.01 1.59 25.36
N SER A 93 14.21 2.32 24.25
CA SER A 93 14.93 1.82 23.06
C SER A 93 15.89 2.86 22.48
N GLN A 94 17.12 2.41 22.19
CA GLN A 94 18.16 3.22 21.56
C GLN A 94 18.97 2.38 20.56
N PRO A 95 18.38 1.99 19.41
CA PRO A 95 19.09 1.23 18.40
C PRO A 95 20.24 2.04 17.78
N GLN A 96 21.20 1.39 17.11
CA GLN A 96 22.29 2.11 16.45
C GLN A 96 21.83 2.93 15.24
N THR A 97 20.72 2.50 14.62
CA THR A 97 20.16 3.08 13.41
C THR A 97 18.65 3.14 13.50
N LEU A 98 18.07 4.20 12.94
CA LEU A 98 16.63 4.36 12.75
C LEU A 98 16.34 4.61 11.27
N GLU A 99 15.15 4.25 10.82
CA GLU A 99 14.63 4.63 9.51
C GLU A 99 13.51 5.65 9.71
N LEU A 100 13.67 6.85 9.16
CA LEU A 100 12.66 7.89 9.10
C LEU A 100 12.09 7.93 7.69
N ASN A 101 10.78 7.71 7.56
CA ASN A 101 10.06 7.85 6.30
C ASN A 101 9.13 9.07 6.37
N LEU A 102 9.24 9.96 5.38
CA LEU A 102 8.36 11.09 5.17
C LEU A 102 7.50 10.79 3.95
N ILE A 103 6.28 10.34 4.18
CA ILE A 103 5.38 9.81 3.14
C ILE A 103 4.41 10.92 2.70
N SER A 104 4.31 11.14 1.39
CA SER A 104 3.32 12.03 0.82
C SER A 104 1.93 11.41 0.83
N PRO A 105 0.87 12.18 1.15
CA PRO A 105 -0.50 11.67 1.04
C PRO A 105 -0.93 11.26 -0.38
N THR A 106 -0.34 11.86 -1.42
CA THR A 106 -0.80 11.69 -2.81
C THR A 106 0.31 11.52 -3.85
N GLN A 107 1.56 11.78 -3.51
CA GLN A 107 2.69 11.82 -4.46
C GLN A 107 3.81 10.89 -3.99
N PRO A 108 3.78 9.59 -4.32
CA PRO A 108 4.79 8.62 -3.89
C PRO A 108 6.22 9.01 -4.30
N GLU A 109 6.39 9.73 -5.40
CA GLU A 109 7.67 10.27 -5.87
C GLU A 109 8.27 11.33 -4.92
N LYS A 110 7.44 11.90 -4.03
CA LYS A 110 7.83 12.83 -2.98
C LYS A 110 8.07 12.15 -1.63
N ASP A 111 8.03 10.83 -1.58
CA ASP A 111 8.38 10.08 -0.38
C ASP A 111 9.88 10.15 -0.16
N ARG A 112 10.30 10.34 1.09
CA ARG A 112 11.70 10.38 1.47
C ARG A 112 11.97 9.37 2.56
N LYS A 113 13.06 8.62 2.39
CA LYS A 113 13.56 7.66 3.37
C LYS A 113 14.92 8.12 3.82
N ILE A 114 15.09 8.27 5.12
CA ILE A 114 16.31 8.80 5.73
C ILE A 114 16.78 7.76 6.75
N ALA A 115 17.97 7.23 6.51
CA ALA A 115 18.67 6.44 7.52
C ALA A 115 19.30 7.40 8.53
N LEU A 116 18.92 7.25 9.80
CA LEU A 116 19.46 8.03 10.90
C LEU A 116 20.43 7.17 11.71
N THR A 117 21.60 7.70 12.04
CA THR A 117 22.62 7.01 12.83
C THR A 117 22.78 7.66 14.18
N LEU A 118 22.93 6.86 15.24
CA LEU A 118 23.13 7.36 16.60
C LEU A 118 24.43 8.17 16.69
N SER A 119 24.32 9.43 17.12
CA SER A 119 25.42 10.38 17.31
C SER A 119 25.76 10.62 18.79
N GLY A 120 25.01 10.05 19.74
CA GLY A 120 25.23 10.13 21.19
C GLY A 120 23.99 10.57 21.97
N GLU A 121 23.83 10.09 23.20
CA GLU A 121 22.75 10.48 24.14
C GLU A 121 21.32 10.47 23.54
N GLY A 122 21.00 9.49 22.69
CA GLY A 122 19.68 9.40 22.04
C GLY A 122 19.47 10.40 20.89
N ARG A 123 20.50 11.15 20.50
CA ARG A 123 20.53 11.99 19.30
C ARG A 123 20.92 11.14 18.09
N TYR A 124 20.14 11.25 17.02
CA TYR A 124 20.38 10.62 15.74
C TYR A 124 20.48 11.68 14.66
N VAL A 125 21.32 11.41 13.67
CA VAL A 125 21.54 12.32 12.54
C VAL A 125 21.43 11.58 11.21
N GLY A 126 20.91 12.27 10.21
CA GLY A 126 20.91 11.81 8.82
C GLY A 126 20.84 12.97 7.84
N GLN A 127 20.74 12.64 6.57
CA GLN A 127 20.76 13.61 5.48
C GLN A 127 19.52 13.44 4.60
N LEU A 128 18.80 14.54 4.42
CA LEU A 128 17.63 14.63 3.57
C LEU A 128 18.08 14.98 2.14
N PRO A 129 17.71 14.19 1.12
CA PRO A 129 18.22 14.40 -0.23
C PRO A 129 17.60 15.61 -0.94
N ASP A 130 16.35 15.95 -0.62
CA ASP A 130 15.64 17.10 -1.18
C ASP A 130 14.76 17.73 -0.10
N ARG A 131 14.47 19.03 -0.25
CA ARG A 131 13.53 19.71 0.64
C ARG A 131 12.16 19.02 0.66
N VAL A 132 11.63 18.84 1.87
CA VAL A 132 10.28 18.33 2.12
C VAL A 132 9.45 19.40 2.82
N GLU A 133 8.30 19.72 2.24
CA GLU A 133 7.33 20.65 2.82
C GLU A 133 5.93 20.04 2.75
N GLY A 134 5.04 20.58 3.59
CA GLY A 134 3.61 20.27 3.65
C GLY A 134 3.28 19.03 4.49
N ARG A 135 2.03 18.59 4.37
CA ARG A 135 1.50 17.44 5.09
C ARG A 135 2.23 16.14 4.74
N ARG A 136 2.67 15.41 5.76
CA ARG A 136 3.35 14.11 5.62
C ARG A 136 2.84 13.13 6.67
N PHE A 137 2.80 11.86 6.29
CA PHE A 137 2.82 10.80 7.28
C PHE A 137 4.27 10.53 7.64
N VAL A 138 4.61 10.75 8.91
CA VAL A 138 5.95 10.58 9.45
C VAL A 138 6.01 9.23 10.12
N GLU A 139 6.82 8.34 9.58
CA GLU A 139 7.05 7.00 10.14
C GLU A 139 8.48 6.92 10.67
N LEU A 140 8.63 6.53 11.93
CA LEU A 140 9.92 6.23 12.53
C LEU A 140 9.98 4.76 12.91
N LEU A 141 10.97 4.05 12.39
CA LEU A 141 11.21 2.63 12.65
C LEU A 141 12.53 2.43 13.38
N GLY A 142 12.50 1.56 14.39
CA GLY A 142 13.68 1.06 15.07
C GLY A 142 13.49 -0.40 15.47
N THR A 143 14.59 -1.04 15.87
CA THR A 143 14.58 -2.45 16.29
C THR A 143 15.08 -2.58 17.72
N GLN A 144 14.33 -3.28 18.56
CA GLN A 144 14.70 -3.64 19.93
C GLN A 144 14.54 -5.15 20.09
N ASP A 145 15.58 -5.85 20.58
CA ASP A 145 15.54 -7.30 20.84
C ASP A 145 15.05 -8.16 19.66
N GLY A 146 15.35 -7.73 18.42
CA GLY A 146 14.92 -8.40 17.20
C GLY A 146 13.47 -8.12 16.77
N GLN A 147 12.74 -7.29 17.51
CA GLN A 147 11.40 -6.79 17.15
C GLN A 147 11.48 -5.36 16.63
N THR A 148 10.76 -5.08 15.55
CA THR A 148 10.63 -3.71 15.03
C THR A 148 9.52 -2.99 15.80
N TRP A 149 9.78 -1.78 16.25
CA TRP A 149 8.75 -0.85 16.74
C TRP A 149 8.53 0.26 15.71
N ARG A 150 7.39 0.94 15.82
CA ARG A 150 7.00 2.03 14.93
C ARG A 150 6.40 3.19 15.73
N LEU A 151 6.78 4.42 15.38
CA LEU A 151 5.99 5.63 15.66
C LEU A 151 5.45 6.14 14.32
N PHE A 152 4.18 6.49 14.24
CA PHE A 152 3.52 6.87 13.00
C PHE A 152 2.46 7.93 13.23
N GLU A 153 2.69 9.14 12.71
CA GLU A 153 1.77 10.26 12.88
C GLU A 153 1.67 11.11 11.61
N GLU A 154 0.57 11.86 11.46
CA GLU A 154 0.41 12.83 10.38
C GLU A 154 0.86 14.20 10.88
N GLU A 155 1.85 14.78 10.21
CA GLU A 155 2.47 16.02 10.62
C GLU A 155 2.54 17.03 9.47
N GLU A 156 2.52 18.31 9.80
CA GLU A 156 2.71 19.39 8.83
C GLU A 156 4.17 19.86 8.84
N VAL A 157 4.95 19.41 7.85
CA VAL A 157 6.35 19.81 7.71
C VAL A 157 6.43 21.26 7.24
N LYS A 158 6.93 22.12 8.13
CA LYS A 158 7.18 23.55 7.89
C LYS A 158 8.65 23.86 8.13
N HIS A 159 9.09 24.99 7.57
CA HIS A 159 10.39 25.54 7.85
C HIS A 159 10.62 25.71 9.36
N ASP A 160 11.73 25.19 9.87
CA ASP A 160 12.17 25.29 11.28
C ASP A 160 11.19 24.66 12.29
N ALA A 161 10.23 23.84 11.84
CA ALA A 161 9.32 23.15 12.72
C ALA A 161 9.94 21.87 13.29
N THR A 162 9.74 21.65 14.58
CA THR A 162 10.02 20.37 15.24
C THR A 162 8.76 19.52 15.17
N LEU A 163 8.88 18.35 14.56
CA LEU A 163 7.83 17.33 14.50
C LEU A 163 7.92 16.48 15.78
N LEU A 164 6.79 16.18 16.40
CA LEU A 164 6.73 15.32 17.57
C LEU A 164 6.12 13.98 17.16
N LEU A 165 6.59 12.90 17.76
CA LEU A 165 6.08 11.56 17.53
C LEU A 165 5.94 10.85 18.86
N GLY A 166 4.88 10.05 19.00
CA GLY A 166 4.56 9.31 20.22
C GLY A 166 3.84 10.16 21.27
N ASP A 167 3.26 11.29 20.88
CA ASP A 167 2.38 12.11 21.73
C ASP A 167 0.89 11.90 21.44
N GLU A 168 0.51 11.38 20.27
CA GLU A 168 -0.86 10.97 19.98
C GLU A 168 -1.19 9.56 20.50
N GLU A 169 -2.46 9.32 20.84
CA GLU A 169 -2.96 7.98 21.13
C GLU A 169 -3.14 7.18 19.83
N LEU A 170 -2.87 5.87 19.89
CA LEU A 170 -3.01 5.00 18.72
C LEU A 170 -4.47 4.89 18.28
N LYS A 171 -4.74 5.39 17.07
CA LYS A 171 -6.06 5.28 16.43
C LYS A 171 -6.26 3.83 15.98
N GLY A 172 -7.22 3.13 16.59
CA GLY A 172 -7.56 1.73 16.27
C GLY A 172 -7.27 0.70 17.38
N ALA A 173 -6.66 1.11 18.51
CA ALA A 173 -6.53 0.25 19.69
C ALA A 173 -7.86 0.00 20.42
N GLU A 174 -8.92 0.72 20.07
CA GLU A 174 -10.26 0.65 20.69
C GLU A 174 -10.91 -0.74 20.64
N HIS A 175 -10.49 -1.60 19.71
CA HIS A 175 -11.05 -2.94 19.54
C HIS A 175 -10.36 -4.04 20.38
N LEU A 176 -9.27 -3.74 21.10
CA LEU A 176 -8.52 -4.74 21.87
C LEU A 176 -9.01 -4.91 23.32
N ASP A 177 -9.90 -4.04 23.80
CA ASP A 177 -10.37 -4.02 25.21
C ASP A 177 -11.78 -4.61 25.40
N LYS A 178 -12.18 -5.62 24.59
CA LYS A 178 -13.51 -6.24 24.70
C LYS A 178 -13.50 -7.77 24.70
#